data_AF-A0A7S1AF94-F1
#
_entry.id   AF-A0A7S1AF94-F1
#
_cell.length_a   1.000
_cell.length_b   1.000
_cell.length_c   1.000
_cell.angle_alpha   90.00
_cell.angle_beta   90.00
_cell.angle_gamma   90.00
#
_symmetry.space_group_name_H-M   'P 1'
#
loop_
_entity.id
_entity.type
_entity.pdbx_description
1 polymer ?
#
loop_
_entity_poly.entity_id
_entity_poly.type
_entity_poly.pdbx_seq_one_letter_code
_entity_poly.pdbx_strand_id
1 'polypeptide(L)'
;PICFFACPLRLNECRMASVTTNSRTVRFADSLPGASLTEVQEYEVPHIPETTPRGFVECCDALLDSMEAGEPATKRNALAHVEGRVLTLASSRHGSQVVRRALQIAQRGEEQETLVRELHGHVLELAVTSVGSQVLQWCLQLLPPSSAHFIFAEIDDNARSMANHDFGHLVLCRIIENMPRVEIEALASTLLSVSNGVSELWQNSNGQTVVKSLLHYGPPSAQECVRRCLFEHNNLEGLSSAP
;
A
#
# COMPACT_ATOMS: atom_id res chain seq x y z
N PRO A 1 8.21 33.54 5.04
CA PRO A 1 9.66 33.84 5.03
C PRO A 1 10.46 32.80 5.84
N ILE A 2 11.16 31.92 5.10
CA ILE A 2 12.47 31.32 5.41
C ILE A 2 12.60 30.46 6.70
N CYS A 3 12.35 29.16 6.55
CA CYS A 3 13.29 28.02 6.65
C CYS A 3 14.56 28.05 7.56
N PHE A 4 14.83 26.85 8.12
CA PHE A 4 16.08 26.23 8.65
C PHE A 4 16.35 26.10 10.19
N PHE A 5 16.21 24.83 10.64
CA PHE A 5 17.01 24.02 11.59
C PHE A 5 17.23 24.47 13.06
N ALA A 6 16.79 23.62 14.00
CA ALA A 6 17.67 22.75 14.82
C ALA A 6 16.95 22.22 16.08
N CYS A 7 17.03 20.90 16.28
CA CYS A 7 16.76 20.20 17.54
C CYS A 7 17.70 20.70 18.66
N PRO A 8 17.26 20.68 19.93
CA PRO A 8 17.86 19.70 20.84
C PRO A 8 16.87 19.09 21.84
N LEU A 9 16.91 17.76 21.93
CA LEU A 9 16.43 16.99 23.08
C LEU A 9 17.23 17.35 24.34
N ARG A 10 16.53 17.55 25.45
CA ARG A 10 16.93 17.13 26.80
C ARG A 10 15.75 17.31 27.75
N LEU A 11 15.26 16.21 28.32
CA LEU A 11 15.13 16.08 29.77
C LEU A 11 14.98 14.61 30.15
N ASN A 12 15.87 14.22 31.05
CA ASN A 12 16.00 12.95 31.72
C ASN A 12 14.78 12.63 32.60
N GLU A 13 14.59 11.31 32.76
CA GLU A 13 14.16 10.65 34.01
C GLU A 13 12.75 10.92 34.54
N CYS A 14 11.84 9.97 34.32
CA CYS A 14 11.05 9.40 35.42
C CYS A 14 10.64 7.96 35.13
N ARG A 15 10.57 7.18 36.22
CA ARG A 15 10.58 5.73 36.31
C ARG A 15 9.23 5.07 35.96
N MET A 16 9.34 3.78 35.63
CA MET A 16 8.28 2.79 35.38
C MET A 16 7.04 2.90 36.28
N ALA A 17 5.84 2.79 35.68
CA ALA A 17 4.85 1.73 35.96
C ALA A 17 3.51 2.06 35.28
N SER A 18 3.14 1.29 34.25
CA SER A 18 1.83 0.62 34.13
C SER A 18 1.61 0.20 32.68
N VAL A 19 1.43 -1.09 32.48
CA VAL A 19 0.92 -1.67 31.24
C VAL A 19 -0.49 -1.13 31.02
N THR A 20 -0.70 -0.40 29.92
CA THR A 20 -2.04 -0.12 29.38
C THR A 20 -1.97 -0.18 27.85
N THR A 21 -2.56 -1.26 27.33
CA THR A 21 -3.23 -1.47 26.03
C THR A 21 -2.93 -0.52 24.85
N ASN A 22 -2.57 -1.16 23.73
CA ASN A 22 -2.78 -0.78 22.32
C ASN A 22 -1.65 -0.09 21.54
N SER A 23 -0.51 -0.78 21.38
CA SER A 23 0.32 -0.62 20.18
C SER A 23 0.78 -1.99 19.65
N ARG A 24 0.46 -2.29 18.39
CA ARG A 24 1.04 -3.43 17.67
C ARG A 24 2.24 -2.91 16.90
N THR A 25 3.43 -3.20 17.40
CA THR A 25 4.70 -2.95 16.70
C THR A 25 4.89 -4.04 15.65
N VAL A 26 4.99 -3.69 14.37
CA VAL A 26 5.37 -4.63 13.31
C VAL A 26 6.87 -4.48 13.06
N ARG A 27 7.61 -5.56 13.26
CA ARG A 27 9.05 -5.65 12.96
C ARG A 27 9.21 -6.50 11.71
N PHE A 28 9.85 -5.95 10.67
CA PHE A 28 10.31 -6.74 9.53
C PHE A 28 11.73 -7.22 9.82
N ALA A 29 11.91 -8.53 9.85
CA ALA A 29 13.20 -9.16 10.03
C ALA A 29 13.63 -9.77 8.68
N ASP A 30 14.35 -9.00 7.87
CA ASP A 30 15.08 -9.59 6.76
C ASP A 30 16.31 -10.29 7.32
N SER A 31 16.22 -11.61 7.43
CA SER A 31 17.31 -12.46 7.89
C SER A 31 18.24 -12.77 6.72
N LEU A 32 19.28 -11.95 6.51
CA LEU A 32 20.47 -12.35 5.76
C LEU A 32 21.67 -12.43 6.72
N PRO A 33 22.44 -13.52 6.73
CA PRO A 33 23.59 -13.65 7.62
C PRO A 33 24.76 -12.79 7.09
N GLY A 34 25.10 -11.72 7.80
CA GLY A 34 26.37 -11.01 7.64
C GLY A 34 26.32 -9.49 7.42
N ALA A 35 25.15 -8.86 7.41
CA ALA A 35 25.05 -7.39 7.29
C ALA A 35 24.92 -6.71 8.67
N SER A 36 25.75 -5.71 8.92
CA SER A 36 25.72 -4.86 10.11
C SER A 36 24.43 -4.06 10.18
N LEU A 37 23.83 -4.03 11.36
CA LEU A 37 22.60 -3.30 11.70
C LEU A 37 22.83 -1.79 11.59
N THR A 38 22.43 -1.17 10.48
CA THR A 38 22.33 0.28 10.37
C THR A 38 20.98 0.67 9.78
N GLU A 39 20.26 1.44 10.60
CA GLU A 39 19.08 2.26 10.28
C GLU A 39 17.76 1.52 10.00
N VAL A 40 17.06 1.17 11.09
CA VAL A 40 15.63 0.90 11.09
C VAL A 40 14.91 2.25 11.04
N GLN A 41 14.24 2.55 9.92
CA GLN A 41 13.28 3.65 9.85
C GLN A 41 12.00 3.23 10.57
N GLU A 42 11.81 3.71 11.80
CA GLU A 42 10.55 3.63 12.51
C GLU A 42 9.56 4.62 11.87
N TYR A 43 8.55 4.09 11.20
CA TYR A 43 7.41 4.90 10.74
C TYR A 43 6.40 4.98 11.88
N GLU A 44 6.32 6.13 12.54
CA GLU A 44 5.20 6.43 13.44
C GLU A 44 3.93 6.55 12.61
N VAL A 45 3.10 5.50 12.62
CA VAL A 45 1.75 5.58 12.06
C VAL A 45 0.95 6.53 12.95
N PRO A 46 0.45 7.66 12.44
CA PRO A 46 -0.40 8.55 13.23
C PRO A 46 -1.59 7.75 13.74
N HIS A 47 -1.69 7.57 15.05
CA HIS A 47 -2.89 6.99 15.64
C HIS A 47 -4.01 8.01 15.49
N ILE A 48 -4.76 7.91 14.39
CA ILE A 48 -5.95 8.74 14.18
C ILE A 48 -6.96 8.32 15.27
N PRO A 49 -7.36 9.22 16.17
CA PRO A 49 -8.32 8.86 17.22
C PRO A 49 -9.64 8.44 16.57
N GLU A 50 -10.15 7.25 16.92
CA GLU A 50 -11.48 6.74 16.55
C GLU A 50 -12.63 7.51 17.24
N THR A 51 -12.44 8.81 17.51
CA THR A 51 -13.51 9.68 17.97
C THR A 51 -14.14 10.32 16.74
N THR A 52 -15.13 9.67 16.14
CA THR A 52 -15.99 10.30 15.13
C THR A 52 -16.76 11.45 15.79
N PRO A 53 -16.50 12.73 15.45
CA PRO A 53 -17.48 13.75 15.75
C PRO A 53 -18.56 13.59 14.68
N ARG A 54 -19.83 13.38 15.03
CA ARG A 54 -20.94 13.17 14.07
C ARG A 54 -20.86 14.02 12.78
N GLY A 55 -20.38 15.26 12.88
CA GLY A 55 -20.18 16.15 11.74
C GLY A 55 -19.19 15.69 10.66
N PHE A 56 -18.21 14.83 10.94
CA PHE A 56 -17.30 14.32 9.90
C PHE A 56 -18.03 13.34 8.97
N VAL A 57 -18.78 12.39 9.54
CA VAL A 57 -19.53 11.40 8.76
C VAL A 57 -20.64 12.10 7.97
N GLU A 58 -21.38 13.00 8.61
CA GLU A 58 -22.41 13.81 7.93
C GLU A 58 -21.83 14.65 6.78
N CYS A 59 -20.61 15.17 6.93
CA CYS A 59 -19.91 15.88 5.86
C CYS A 59 -19.50 14.95 4.71
N CYS A 60 -19.01 13.74 5.00
CA CYS A 60 -18.71 12.74 3.97
C CYS A 60 -19.97 12.32 3.21
N ASP A 61 -21.08 12.07 3.90
CA ASP A 61 -22.35 11.70 3.29
C ASP A 61 -22.87 12.82 2.38
N ALA A 62 -22.83 14.08 2.84
CA ALA A 62 -23.21 15.24 2.03
C ALA A 62 -22.34 15.41 0.78
N LEU A 63 -21.03 15.10 0.87
CA LEU A 63 -20.13 15.11 -0.29
C LEU A 63 -20.48 13.99 -1.27
N LEU A 64 -20.78 12.79 -0.79
CA LEU A 64 -21.21 11.67 -1.63
C LEU A 64 -22.51 11.99 -2.36
N ASP A 65 -23.52 12.51 -1.67
CA ASP A 65 -24.79 12.95 -2.27
C ASP A 65 -24.54 14.01 -3.35
N SER A 66 -23.65 14.96 -3.09
CA SER A 66 -23.28 16.01 -4.06
C SER A 66 -22.58 15.45 -5.31
N MET A 67 -21.79 14.38 -5.16
CA MET A 67 -21.15 13.68 -6.28
C MET A 67 -22.12 12.81 -7.09
N GLU A 68 -23.22 12.37 -6.48
CA GLU A 68 -24.29 11.60 -7.13
C GLU A 68 -25.35 12.47 -7.82
N ALA A 69 -25.43 13.75 -7.43
CA ALA A 69 -26.33 14.73 -8.05
C ALA A 69 -26.20 14.76 -9.59
N GLY A 70 -27.30 14.93 -10.31
CA GLY A 70 -27.29 14.95 -11.78
C GLY A 70 -26.55 16.14 -12.41
N GLU A 71 -26.33 17.22 -11.65
CA GLU A 71 -25.77 18.47 -12.14
C GLU A 71 -24.23 18.46 -12.18
N PRO A 72 -23.59 18.74 -13.34
CA PRO A 72 -22.13 18.73 -13.46
C PRO A 72 -21.41 19.75 -12.59
N ALA A 73 -22.03 20.91 -12.33
CA ALA A 73 -21.45 21.97 -11.49
C ALA A 73 -21.32 21.52 -10.04
N THR A 74 -22.36 20.86 -9.51
CA THR A 74 -22.38 20.32 -8.14
C THR A 74 -21.31 19.25 -7.95
N LYS A 75 -21.12 18.37 -8.94
CA LYS A 75 -20.05 17.37 -8.92
C LYS A 75 -18.66 17.99 -8.86
N ARG A 76 -18.39 19.00 -9.70
CA ARG A 76 -17.10 19.73 -9.66
C ARG A 76 -16.87 20.43 -8.34
N ASN A 77 -17.90 21.08 -7.80
CA ASN A 77 -17.79 21.72 -6.50
C ASN A 77 -17.47 20.70 -5.41
N ALA A 78 -18.10 19.51 -5.44
CA ALA A 78 -17.80 18.44 -4.50
C ALA A 78 -16.33 17.95 -4.63
N LEU A 79 -15.82 17.78 -5.85
CA LEU A 79 -14.41 17.44 -6.08
C LEU A 79 -13.47 18.49 -5.49
N ALA A 80 -13.74 19.78 -5.71
CA ALA A 80 -12.94 20.87 -5.15
C ALA A 80 -12.94 20.89 -3.60
N HIS A 81 -13.97 20.34 -2.94
CA HIS A 81 -14.00 20.20 -1.48
C HIS A 81 -13.22 18.99 -0.97
N VAL A 82 -12.96 18.01 -1.83
CA VAL A 82 -12.11 16.84 -1.54
C VAL A 82 -10.63 17.19 -1.66
N GLU A 83 -10.29 18.10 -2.57
CA GLU A 83 -8.93 18.63 -2.71
C GLU A 83 -8.42 19.25 -1.40
N GLY A 84 -7.18 18.94 -1.05
CA GLY A 84 -6.52 19.31 0.20
C GLY A 84 -6.89 18.43 1.40
N ARG A 85 -7.70 17.37 1.21
CA ARG A 85 -8.14 16.47 2.28
C ARG A 85 -8.05 15.00 1.90
N VAL A 86 -7.48 14.66 0.75
CA VAL A 86 -7.55 13.30 0.19
C VAL A 86 -6.85 12.30 1.10
N LEU A 87 -5.68 12.64 1.63
CA LEU A 87 -4.95 11.76 2.55
C LEU A 87 -5.76 11.48 3.83
N THR A 88 -6.33 12.53 4.44
CA THR A 88 -7.18 12.40 5.65
C THR A 88 -8.42 11.55 5.38
N LEU A 89 -9.06 11.72 4.22
CA LEU A 89 -10.21 10.94 3.81
C LEU A 89 -9.82 9.47 3.54
N ALA A 90 -8.67 9.23 2.89
CA ALA A 90 -8.18 7.90 2.58
C ALA A 90 -7.89 7.05 3.83
N SER A 91 -7.51 7.68 4.93
CA SER A 91 -7.26 7.01 6.21
C SER A 91 -8.53 6.72 7.03
N SER A 92 -9.72 7.11 6.56
CA SER A 92 -11.00 6.91 7.24
C SER A 92 -11.93 5.98 6.47
N ARG A 93 -12.64 5.08 7.17
CA ARG A 93 -13.61 4.15 6.54
C ARG A 93 -14.70 4.86 5.74
N HIS A 94 -15.21 5.99 6.25
CA HIS A 94 -16.25 6.75 5.56
C HIS A 94 -15.63 7.66 4.49
N GLY A 95 -14.50 8.31 4.81
CA GLY A 95 -13.78 9.17 3.87
C GLY A 95 -13.28 8.43 2.64
N SER A 96 -12.90 7.15 2.75
CA SER A 96 -12.42 6.36 1.62
C SER A 96 -13.49 6.16 0.54
N GLN A 97 -14.78 6.13 0.91
CA GLN A 97 -15.87 6.10 -0.07
C GLN A 97 -15.94 7.41 -0.86
N VAL A 98 -15.70 8.55 -0.20
CA VAL A 98 -15.60 9.85 -0.86
C VAL A 98 -14.44 9.85 -1.86
N VAL A 99 -13.25 9.36 -1.45
CA VAL A 99 -12.08 9.26 -2.33
C VAL A 99 -12.38 8.35 -3.52
N ARG A 100 -12.95 7.17 -3.29
CA ARG A 100 -13.36 6.25 -4.37
C ARG A 100 -14.29 6.93 -5.35
N ARG A 101 -15.31 7.64 -4.85
CA ARG A 101 -16.30 8.30 -5.69
C ARG A 101 -15.67 9.43 -6.47
N ALA A 102 -14.82 10.23 -5.84
CA ALA A 102 -14.06 11.30 -6.48
C ALA A 102 -13.23 10.76 -7.65
N LEU A 103 -12.49 9.66 -7.46
CA LEU A 103 -11.70 9.02 -8.51
C LEU A 103 -12.55 8.54 -9.71
N GLN A 104 -13.81 8.14 -9.49
CA GLN A 104 -14.71 7.69 -10.55
C GLN A 104 -15.31 8.82 -11.39
N ILE A 105 -15.55 9.98 -10.79
CA ILE A 105 -16.21 11.11 -11.46
C ILE A 105 -15.23 12.16 -11.99
N ALA A 106 -14.01 12.21 -11.43
CA ALA A 106 -12.98 13.12 -11.87
C ALA A 106 -12.61 12.89 -13.34
N GLN A 107 -12.45 13.98 -14.07
CA GLN A 107 -12.01 13.92 -15.46
C GLN A 107 -10.56 13.47 -15.52
N ARG A 108 -10.21 12.72 -16.58
CA ARG A 108 -8.83 12.29 -16.81
C ARG A 108 -7.92 13.52 -16.96
N GLY A 109 -6.67 13.36 -16.51
CA GLY A 109 -5.66 14.43 -16.54
C GLY A 109 -5.57 15.15 -15.20
N GLU A 110 -5.61 16.48 -15.23
CA GLU A 110 -5.26 17.33 -14.09
C GLU A 110 -6.16 17.14 -12.86
N GLU A 111 -7.46 16.87 -13.02
CA GLU A 111 -8.37 16.61 -11.89
C GLU A 111 -7.95 15.32 -11.14
N GLN A 112 -7.69 14.23 -11.87
CA GLN A 112 -7.23 12.97 -11.28
C GLN A 112 -5.85 13.10 -10.62
N GLU A 113 -4.90 13.75 -11.31
CA GLU A 113 -3.58 14.03 -10.75
C GLU A 113 -3.67 14.86 -9.47
N THR A 114 -4.61 15.80 -9.42
CA THR A 114 -4.82 16.64 -8.24
C THR A 114 -5.32 15.86 -7.05
N LEU A 115 -6.24 14.93 -7.27
CA LEU A 115 -6.74 14.05 -6.21
C LEU A 115 -5.62 13.17 -5.65
N VAL A 116 -4.83 12.52 -6.49
CA VAL A 116 -3.81 11.58 -5.99
C VAL A 116 -2.55 12.25 -5.47
N ARG A 117 -2.29 13.51 -5.80
CA ARG A 117 -1.09 14.24 -5.39
C ARG A 117 -0.81 14.16 -3.89
N GLU A 118 -1.86 14.23 -3.08
CA GLU A 118 -1.74 14.18 -1.61
C GLU A 118 -1.41 12.79 -1.05
N LEU A 119 -1.55 11.74 -1.87
CA LEU A 119 -1.16 10.38 -1.50
C LEU A 119 0.33 10.11 -1.75
N HIS A 120 1.02 10.97 -2.51
CA HIS A 120 2.45 10.85 -2.75
C HIS A 120 3.23 11.01 -1.44
N GLY A 121 4.19 10.12 -1.21
CA GLY A 121 4.98 10.02 0.02
C GLY A 121 4.29 9.26 1.15
N HIS A 122 3.03 8.83 0.96
CA HIS A 122 2.23 8.12 1.96
C HIS A 122 1.83 6.71 1.51
N VAL A 123 2.36 6.20 0.39
CA VAL A 123 1.94 4.90 -0.17
C VAL A 123 2.21 3.76 0.80
N LEU A 124 3.39 3.72 1.42
CA LEU A 124 3.74 2.65 2.37
C LEU A 124 2.86 2.68 3.63
N GLU A 125 2.60 3.87 4.17
CA GLU A 125 1.71 4.07 5.31
C GLU A 125 0.29 3.59 5.00
N LEU A 126 -0.22 3.91 3.82
CA LEU A 126 -1.55 3.49 3.39
C LEU A 126 -1.61 1.99 3.11
N ALA A 127 -0.58 1.41 2.47
CA ALA A 127 -0.52 0.00 2.09
C ALA A 127 -0.58 -0.95 3.30
N VAL A 128 -0.16 -0.50 4.49
CA VAL A 128 -0.20 -1.30 5.71
C VAL A 128 -1.52 -1.19 6.49
N THR A 129 -2.50 -0.44 5.99
CA THR A 129 -3.82 -0.31 6.61
C THR A 129 -4.91 -0.96 5.75
N SER A 130 -5.97 -1.46 6.40
CA SER A 130 -7.09 -2.08 5.68
C SER A 130 -7.83 -1.11 4.75
N VAL A 131 -7.97 0.15 5.18
CA VAL A 131 -8.67 1.20 4.42
C VAL A 131 -7.75 1.83 3.38
N GLY A 132 -6.53 2.22 3.76
CA GLY A 132 -5.57 2.86 2.85
C GLY A 132 -5.17 1.93 1.70
N SER A 133 -4.90 0.65 1.96
CA SER A 133 -4.58 -0.32 0.91
C SER A 133 -5.74 -0.51 -0.08
N GLN A 134 -6.98 -0.37 0.37
CA GLN A 134 -8.16 -0.42 -0.49
C GLN A 134 -8.24 0.84 -1.38
N VAL A 135 -7.89 2.02 -0.85
CA VAL A 135 -7.78 3.25 -1.63
C VAL A 135 -6.69 3.14 -2.71
N LEU A 136 -5.51 2.60 -2.36
CA LEU A 136 -4.43 2.37 -3.33
C LEU A 136 -4.86 1.39 -4.42
N GLN A 137 -5.57 0.31 -4.06
CA GLN A 137 -6.13 -0.62 -5.05
C GLN A 137 -7.12 0.08 -6.00
N TRP A 138 -8.00 0.95 -5.48
CA TRP A 138 -8.90 1.73 -6.35
C TRP A 138 -8.15 2.68 -7.26
N CYS A 139 -7.08 3.33 -6.78
CA CYS A 139 -6.23 4.16 -7.63
C CYS A 139 -5.67 3.34 -8.80
N LEU A 140 -5.11 2.15 -8.54
CA LEU A 140 -4.58 1.26 -9.57
C LEU A 140 -5.63 0.73 -10.55
N GLN A 141 -6.91 0.66 -10.15
CA GLN A 141 -8.01 0.19 -11.00
C GLN A 141 -8.70 1.29 -11.82
N LEU A 142 -8.79 2.51 -11.26
CA LEU A 142 -9.62 3.58 -11.82
C LEU A 142 -8.79 4.61 -12.60
N LEU A 143 -7.50 4.73 -12.29
CA LEU A 143 -6.62 5.72 -12.89
C LEU A 143 -5.85 5.14 -14.09
N PRO A 144 -5.46 5.99 -15.06
CA PRO A 144 -4.47 5.57 -16.04
C PRO A 144 -3.13 5.23 -15.36
N PRO A 145 -2.34 4.29 -15.90
CA PRO A 145 -1.04 3.92 -15.34
C PRO A 145 -0.10 5.10 -15.07
N SER A 146 -0.12 6.13 -15.93
CA SER A 146 0.68 7.34 -15.72
C SER A 146 0.37 8.07 -14.41
N SER A 147 -0.89 8.10 -14.01
CA SER A 147 -1.33 8.76 -12.77
C SER A 147 -1.23 7.84 -11.54
N ALA A 148 -1.22 6.52 -11.74
CA ALA A 148 -1.04 5.54 -10.65
C ALA A 148 0.44 5.17 -10.41
N HIS A 149 1.35 5.58 -11.28
CA HIS A 149 2.78 5.23 -11.25
C HIS A 149 3.44 5.48 -9.88
N PHE A 150 3.06 6.53 -9.17
CA PHE A 150 3.61 6.85 -7.86
C PHE A 150 3.46 5.71 -6.84
N ILE A 151 2.38 4.92 -6.95
CA ILE A 151 2.14 3.77 -6.08
C ILE A 151 3.21 2.70 -6.30
N PHE A 152 3.54 2.41 -7.57
CA PHE A 152 4.63 1.50 -7.91
C PHE A 152 5.97 2.06 -7.43
N ALA A 153 6.26 3.32 -7.75
CA ALA A 153 7.54 3.96 -7.44
C ALA A 153 7.88 3.97 -5.94
N GLU A 154 6.88 4.14 -5.07
CA GLU A 154 7.09 4.15 -3.62
C GLU A 154 7.08 2.75 -2.97
N ILE A 155 6.42 1.76 -3.58
CA ILE A 155 6.27 0.43 -2.99
C ILE A 155 7.34 -0.58 -3.46
N ASP A 156 7.95 -0.37 -4.63
CA ASP A 156 8.85 -1.37 -5.26
C ASP A 156 10.01 -1.75 -4.34
N ASP A 157 10.71 -0.77 -3.76
CA ASP A 157 11.82 -0.99 -2.83
C ASP A 157 11.42 -1.82 -1.59
N ASN A 158 10.13 -1.82 -1.24
CA ASN A 158 9.56 -2.53 -0.11
C ASN A 158 8.69 -3.73 -0.51
N ALA A 159 8.69 -4.12 -1.79
CA ALA A 159 7.76 -5.11 -2.35
C ALA A 159 7.81 -6.45 -1.61
N ARG A 160 9.00 -6.92 -1.20
CA ARG A 160 9.12 -8.19 -0.46
C ARG A 160 8.45 -8.15 0.90
N SER A 161 8.68 -7.07 1.65
CA SER A 161 8.02 -6.84 2.93
C SER A 161 6.50 -6.77 2.75
N MET A 162 6.05 -6.03 1.74
CA MET A 162 4.63 -5.87 1.42
C MET A 162 3.97 -7.17 0.97
N ALA A 163 4.69 -8.07 0.28
CA ALA A 163 4.14 -9.34 -0.21
C ALA A 163 3.70 -10.29 0.93
N ASN A 164 4.31 -10.17 2.10
CA ASN A 164 3.95 -10.95 3.29
C ASN A 164 2.95 -10.21 4.20
N HIS A 165 2.72 -8.92 3.98
CA HIS A 165 1.85 -8.09 4.80
C HIS A 165 0.36 -8.37 4.55
N ASP A 166 -0.48 -8.31 5.59
CA ASP A 166 -1.92 -8.62 5.55
C ASP A 166 -2.71 -7.81 4.52
N PHE A 167 -2.25 -6.59 4.23
CA PHE A 167 -2.88 -5.68 3.26
C PHE A 167 -1.97 -5.30 2.09
N GLY A 168 -0.64 -5.34 2.29
CA GLY A 168 0.33 -4.88 1.30
C GLY A 168 0.33 -5.77 0.06
N HIS A 169 0.17 -7.08 0.25
CA HIS A 169 0.16 -8.05 -0.84
C HIS A 169 -0.97 -7.80 -1.84
N LEU A 170 -2.11 -7.25 -1.38
CA LEU A 170 -3.24 -6.90 -2.24
C LEU A 170 -2.90 -5.74 -3.18
N VAL A 171 -2.11 -4.77 -2.71
CA VAL A 171 -1.62 -3.66 -3.54
C VAL A 171 -0.66 -4.19 -4.59
N LEU A 172 0.26 -5.08 -4.22
CA LEU A 172 1.19 -5.70 -5.18
C LEU A 172 0.47 -6.53 -6.24
N CYS A 173 -0.48 -7.38 -5.84
CA CYS A 173 -1.31 -8.11 -6.80
C CYS A 173 -2.01 -7.17 -7.78
N ARG A 174 -2.49 -6.01 -7.28
CA ARG A 174 -3.14 -5.04 -8.13
C ARG A 174 -2.19 -4.34 -9.10
N ILE A 175 -0.94 -4.08 -8.69
CA ILE A 175 0.11 -3.59 -9.58
C ILE A 175 0.39 -4.61 -10.69
N ILE A 176 0.58 -5.88 -10.32
CA ILE A 176 0.84 -6.99 -11.24
C ILE A 176 -0.29 -7.15 -12.27
N GLU A 177 -1.54 -6.86 -11.89
CA GLU A 177 -2.71 -6.98 -12.77
C GLU A 177 -2.92 -5.78 -13.71
N ASN A 178 -2.55 -4.55 -13.30
CA ASN A 178 -3.01 -3.31 -13.97
C ASN A 178 -1.91 -2.41 -14.50
N MET A 179 -0.67 -2.55 -14.03
CA MET A 179 0.43 -1.67 -14.44
C MET A 179 1.12 -2.14 -15.72
N PRO A 180 1.88 -1.27 -16.41
CA PRO A 180 2.55 -1.62 -17.65
C PRO A 180 3.62 -2.69 -17.41
N ARG A 181 3.89 -3.49 -18.43
CA ARG A 181 4.82 -4.64 -18.34
C ARG A 181 6.19 -4.29 -17.79
N VAL A 182 6.71 -3.09 -18.09
CA VAL A 182 8.01 -2.60 -17.59
C VAL A 182 8.03 -2.53 -16.06
N GLU A 183 6.96 -2.06 -15.44
CA GLU A 183 6.85 -1.97 -13.98
C GLU A 183 6.64 -3.35 -13.36
N ILE A 184 5.82 -4.20 -13.98
CA ILE A 184 5.63 -5.58 -13.51
C ILE A 184 6.95 -6.37 -13.59
N GLU A 185 7.77 -6.14 -14.62
CA GLU A 185 9.11 -6.73 -14.75
C GLU A 185 10.06 -6.26 -13.65
N ALA A 186 10.08 -4.97 -13.34
CA ALA A 186 10.86 -4.44 -12.24
C ALA A 186 10.40 -5.05 -10.90
N LEU A 187 9.09 -5.02 -10.63
CA LEU A 187 8.51 -5.58 -9.41
C LEU A 187 8.80 -7.08 -9.27
N ALA A 188 8.64 -7.85 -10.35
CA ALA A 188 8.95 -9.27 -10.37
C ALA A 188 10.44 -9.52 -10.12
N SER A 189 11.32 -8.68 -10.64
CA SER A 189 12.76 -8.77 -10.38
C SER A 189 13.04 -8.50 -8.90
N THR A 190 12.42 -7.48 -8.29
CA THR A 190 12.55 -7.19 -6.86
C THR A 190 12.05 -8.35 -5.98
N LEU A 191 10.90 -8.95 -6.34
CA LEU A 191 10.31 -10.07 -5.61
C LEU A 191 11.11 -11.38 -5.74
N LEU A 192 11.71 -11.64 -6.91
CA LEU A 192 12.29 -12.95 -7.27
C LEU A 192 13.83 -12.98 -7.26
N SER A 193 14.52 -11.85 -7.17
CA SER A 193 15.98 -11.76 -7.26
C SER A 193 16.75 -12.49 -6.15
N VAL A 194 16.10 -12.74 -5.01
CA VAL A 194 16.73 -13.41 -3.87
C VAL A 194 16.69 -14.92 -4.02
N SER A 195 17.79 -15.59 -3.66
CA SER A 195 17.86 -17.05 -3.62
C SER A 195 16.72 -17.60 -2.76
N ASN A 196 15.91 -18.50 -3.32
CA ASN A 196 14.69 -19.04 -2.70
C ASN A 196 13.54 -18.03 -2.48
N GLY A 197 13.53 -16.89 -3.18
CA GLY A 197 12.48 -15.87 -3.02
C GLY A 197 11.07 -16.41 -3.29
N VAL A 198 10.89 -17.24 -4.31
CA VAL A 198 9.60 -17.93 -4.57
C VAL A 198 9.21 -18.81 -3.39
N SER A 199 10.16 -19.57 -2.84
CA SER A 199 9.94 -20.48 -1.71
C SER A 199 9.48 -19.75 -0.48
N GLU A 200 10.17 -18.67 -0.10
CA GLU A 200 9.81 -17.84 1.06
C GLU A 200 8.40 -17.28 0.93
N LEU A 201 8.09 -16.68 -0.24
CA LEU A 201 6.75 -16.17 -0.50
C LEU A 201 5.71 -17.29 -0.47
N TRP A 202 6.05 -18.49 -0.93
CA TRP A 202 5.14 -19.63 -0.92
C TRP A 202 4.85 -20.17 0.49
N GLN A 203 5.70 -19.92 1.48
CA GLN A 203 5.42 -20.33 2.87
C GLN A 203 4.38 -19.43 3.56
N ASN A 204 4.08 -18.25 3.00
CA ASN A 204 3.09 -17.32 3.54
C ASN A 204 1.82 -17.31 2.67
N SER A 205 0.63 -17.33 3.26
CA SER A 205 -0.64 -17.28 2.50
C SER A 205 -0.80 -16.03 1.62
N ASN A 206 -0.31 -14.89 2.10
CA ASN A 206 -0.29 -13.62 1.38
C ASN A 206 0.72 -13.69 0.22
N GLY A 207 1.93 -14.16 0.50
CA GLY A 207 2.98 -14.37 -0.49
C GLY A 207 2.58 -15.35 -1.60
N GLN A 208 1.90 -16.45 -1.26
CA GLN A 208 1.34 -17.39 -2.23
C GLN A 208 0.38 -16.70 -3.20
N THR A 209 -0.41 -15.74 -2.72
CA THR A 209 -1.34 -14.98 -3.56
C THR A 209 -0.58 -14.10 -4.56
N VAL A 210 0.51 -13.46 -4.12
CA VAL A 210 1.41 -12.70 -4.99
C VAL A 210 2.07 -13.60 -6.04
N VAL A 211 2.59 -14.77 -5.62
CA VAL A 211 3.20 -15.75 -6.54
C VAL A 211 2.19 -16.25 -7.58
N LYS A 212 0.94 -16.53 -7.18
CA LYS A 212 -0.15 -16.89 -8.09
C LYS A 212 -0.48 -15.75 -9.06
N SER A 213 -0.47 -14.51 -8.60
CA SER A 213 -0.67 -13.33 -9.45
C SER A 213 0.45 -13.19 -10.49
N LEU A 214 1.72 -13.31 -10.08
CA LEU A 214 2.87 -13.34 -11.00
C LEU A 214 2.77 -14.47 -12.03
N LEU A 215 2.28 -15.65 -11.63
CA LEU A 215 2.11 -16.78 -12.54
C LEU A 215 1.04 -16.52 -13.62
N HIS A 216 0.01 -15.72 -13.31
CA HIS A 216 -1.09 -15.45 -14.23
C HIS A 216 -0.87 -14.20 -15.09
N TYR A 217 -0.42 -13.10 -14.48
CA TYR A 217 -0.30 -11.79 -15.13
C TYR A 217 1.15 -11.31 -15.31
N GLY A 218 2.10 -11.92 -14.61
CA GLY A 218 3.51 -11.53 -14.66
C GLY A 218 4.17 -11.81 -16.01
N PRO A 219 5.37 -11.24 -16.26
CA PRO A 219 6.11 -11.47 -17.49
C PRO A 219 6.54 -12.95 -17.62
N PRO A 220 6.64 -13.50 -18.84
CA PRO A 220 7.13 -14.85 -19.12
C PRO A 220 8.37 -15.28 -18.34
N SER A 221 9.34 -14.38 -18.14
CA SER A 221 10.55 -14.66 -17.34
C SER A 221 10.21 -14.97 -15.88
N ALA A 222 9.34 -14.16 -15.26
CA ALA A 222 8.86 -14.37 -13.90
C ALA A 222 8.00 -15.63 -13.80
N GLN A 223 7.09 -15.85 -14.76
CA GLN A 223 6.25 -17.06 -14.77
C GLN A 223 7.10 -18.34 -14.86
N GLU A 224 8.11 -18.36 -15.72
CA GLU A 224 9.02 -19.49 -15.86
C GLU A 224 9.85 -19.70 -14.59
N CYS A 225 10.33 -18.62 -13.97
CA CYS A 225 11.02 -18.71 -12.69
C CYS A 225 10.13 -19.33 -11.60
N VAL A 226 8.88 -18.87 -11.49
CA VAL A 226 7.92 -19.39 -10.52
C VAL A 226 7.61 -20.86 -10.80
N ARG A 227 7.34 -21.25 -12.06
CA ARG A 227 7.03 -22.64 -12.43
C ARG A 227 8.15 -23.60 -12.07
N ARG A 228 9.40 -23.24 -12.40
CA ARG A 228 10.58 -24.05 -12.09
C ARG A 228 10.76 -24.22 -10.58
N CYS A 229 10.69 -23.13 -9.81
CA CYS A 229 10.81 -23.21 -8.36
C CYS A 229 9.71 -24.08 -7.75
N LEU A 230 8.43 -23.93 -8.14
CA LEU A 230 7.35 -24.74 -7.58
C LEU A 230 7.45 -26.23 -7.95
N PHE A 231 7.96 -26.55 -9.15
CA PHE A 231 8.21 -27.94 -9.53
C PHE A 231 9.30 -28.60 -8.66
N GLU A 232 10.38 -27.87 -8.39
CA GLU A 232 11.44 -28.32 -7.48
C GLU A 232 10.92 -28.55 -6.06
N HIS A 233 10.02 -27.70 -5.55
CA HIS A 233 9.42 -27.86 -4.21
C HIS A 233 8.55 -29.11 -4.12
N ASN A 234 7.66 -29.33 -5.09
CA ASN A 234 6.80 -30.52 -5.10
C ASN A 234 7.61 -31.82 -5.22
N ASN A 235 8.73 -31.81 -5.93
CA ASN A 235 9.62 -32.97 -6.01
C ASN A 235 10.41 -33.20 -4.70
N LEU A 236 10.79 -32.14 -3.99
CA LEU A 236 11.45 -32.24 -2.68
C LEU A 236 10.50 -32.76 -1.58
N GLU A 237 9.24 -32.30 -1.56
CA GLU A 237 8.22 -32.86 -0.65
C GLU A 237 7.92 -34.33 -0.97
N GLY A 238 7.85 -34.68 -2.27
CA GLY A 238 7.66 -36.08 -2.71
C GLY A 238 8.83 -37.02 -2.36
N LEU A 239 10.05 -36.50 -2.24
CA LEU A 239 11.23 -37.26 -1.79
C LEU A 239 11.32 -37.38 -0.27
N SER A 240 10.70 -36.46 0.49
CA SER A 240 10.65 -36.52 1.97
C SER A 240 9.58 -37.48 2.52
N SER A 241 8.68 -37.98 1.66
CA SER A 241 7.61 -38.91 2.03
C SER A 241 7.84 -40.37 1.60
N ALA A 242 9.05 -40.72 1.13
CA ALA A 242 9.39 -42.11 0.84
C ALA A 242 9.78 -42.84 2.15
N PRO A 243 9.11 -43.96 2.51
CA PRO A 243 9.45 -44.76 3.69
C PRO A 243 10.80 -45.47 3.57
#